data_AF-A0A529M9T6-F1
#
_entry.id   AF-A0A529M9T6-F1
#
_cell.length_a   1.000
_cell.length_b   1.000
_cell.length_c   1.000
_cell.angle_alpha   90.00
_cell.angle_beta   90.00
_cell.angle_gamma   90.00
#
_symmetry.space_group_name_H-M   'P 1'
#
loop_
_entity.id
_entity.type
_entity.pdbx_description
1 polymer ?
#
loop_
_entity_poly.entity_id
_entity_poly.type
_entity_poly.pdbx_seq_one_letter_code
_entity_poly.pdbx_strand_id
1 'polypeptide(L)'
;VKELLFAYVKSPSLRHIRDPYSLIRLAQEIVRRIDRGNSIWRKWDGQREVLLKSALGCWVPIEALRDFINEMPGPQVTTTDVSQRLRAFEDEEYFSYPKEELRPGCLAIYEKETAEGTELPAIIGLLRDHVEREEEWLRLEQEERYKRSREEDRIAREQRLLSGADCKWTQLQKSPHWYCRANGRTY
;
A
#
# COMPACT_ATOMS: atom_id res chain seq x y z
N VAL A 1 -21.92 16.90 14.25
CA VAL A 1 -20.74 16.62 15.11
C VAL A 1 -20.49 17.75 16.10
N LYS A 2 -20.25 18.99 15.65
CA LYS A 2 -20.02 20.17 16.52
C LYS A 2 -21.05 20.31 17.66
N GLU A 3 -22.34 20.20 17.35
CA GLU A 3 -23.44 20.28 18.33
C GLU A 3 -23.39 19.17 19.40
N LEU A 4 -23.03 17.93 19.02
CA LEU A 4 -22.90 16.80 19.95
C LEU A 4 -21.74 17.03 20.94
N LEU A 5 -20.61 17.53 20.45
CA LEU A 5 -19.46 17.87 21.28
C LEU A 5 -19.80 19.00 22.25
N PHE A 6 -20.49 20.05 21.79
CA PHE A 6 -20.93 21.13 22.67
C PHE A 6 -21.97 20.67 23.70
N ALA A 7 -22.91 19.80 23.32
CA ALA A 7 -23.88 19.23 24.26
C ALA A 7 -23.19 18.37 25.33
N TYR A 8 -22.19 17.58 24.92
CA TYR A 8 -21.40 16.78 25.85
C TYR A 8 -20.60 17.64 26.83
N VAL A 9 -19.91 18.68 26.34
CA VAL A 9 -19.08 19.55 27.20
C VAL A 9 -19.94 20.46 28.10
N LYS A 10 -21.13 20.88 27.65
CA LYS A 10 -22.05 21.72 28.43
C LYS A 10 -22.88 20.97 29.47
N SER A 11 -22.74 19.64 29.57
CA SER A 11 -23.37 18.85 30.63
C SER A 11 -23.02 19.40 32.01
N PRO A 12 -23.99 19.63 32.92
CA PRO A 12 -23.73 20.18 34.26
C PRO A 12 -22.84 19.30 35.13
N SER A 13 -22.88 17.98 34.91
CA SER A 13 -21.95 17.06 35.53
C SER A 13 -20.67 17.04 34.71
N LEU A 14 -19.49 17.09 35.33
CA LEU A 14 -18.19 16.88 34.65
C LEU A 14 -17.70 15.43 34.76
N ARG A 15 -18.43 14.58 35.50
CA ARG A 15 -18.03 13.18 35.75
C ARG A 15 -18.02 12.34 34.48
N HIS A 16 -18.94 12.62 33.56
CA HIS A 16 -19.05 11.92 32.28
C HIS A 16 -17.86 12.17 31.36
N ILE A 17 -17.15 13.31 31.48
CA ILE A 17 -15.94 13.59 30.69
C ILE A 17 -14.81 12.60 30.99
N ARG A 18 -14.77 12.08 32.23
CA ARG A 18 -13.75 11.11 32.67
C ARG A 18 -14.27 9.67 32.73
N ASP A 19 -15.56 9.46 32.46
CA ASP A 19 -16.18 8.14 32.42
C ASP A 19 -15.95 7.50 31.05
N PRO A 20 -15.22 6.36 30.97
CA PRO A 20 -14.98 5.66 29.72
C PRO A 20 -16.27 5.29 28.98
N TYR A 21 -17.34 4.95 29.70
CA TYR A 21 -18.60 4.53 29.10
C TYR A 21 -19.30 5.70 28.39
N SER A 22 -19.34 6.86 29.03
CA SER A 22 -19.91 8.08 28.44
C SER A 22 -19.15 8.56 27.20
N LEU A 23 -17.81 8.40 27.19
CA LEU A 23 -16.97 8.72 26.03
C LEU A 23 -17.22 7.75 24.86
N ILE A 24 -17.28 6.45 25.13
CA ILE A 24 -17.62 5.43 24.13
C ILE A 24 -19.00 5.71 23.52
N ARG A 25 -19.98 6.07 24.35
CA ARG A 25 -21.32 6.42 23.88
C ARG A 25 -21.33 7.68 23.00
N LEU A 26 -20.59 8.73 23.37
CA LEU A 26 -20.45 9.93 22.54
C LEU A 26 -19.79 9.61 21.20
N ALA A 27 -18.73 8.80 21.20
CA ALA A 27 -18.05 8.38 19.98
C ALA A 27 -19.01 7.61 19.06
N GLN A 28 -19.79 6.66 19.60
CA GLN A 28 -20.82 5.94 18.85
C GLN A 28 -21.89 6.88 18.26
N GLU A 29 -22.32 7.89 19.01
CA GLU A 29 -23.32 8.86 18.55
C GLU A 29 -22.77 9.78 17.45
N ILE A 30 -21.50 10.19 17.57
CA ILE A 30 -20.79 10.94 16.53
C ILE A 30 -20.68 10.10 15.26
N VAL A 31 -20.22 8.85 15.37
CA VAL A 31 -20.12 7.91 14.25
C VAL A 31 -21.49 7.73 13.60
N ARG A 32 -22.55 7.43 14.35
CA ARG A 32 -23.92 7.30 13.82
C ARG A 32 -24.42 8.54 13.08
N ARG A 33 -24.10 9.73 13.59
CA ARG A 33 -24.57 11.00 12.99
C ARG A 33 -23.73 11.45 11.80
N ILE A 34 -22.47 11.00 11.70
CA ILE A 34 -21.65 11.11 10.49
C ILE A 34 -22.13 10.09 9.45
N ASP A 35 -22.42 8.86 9.89
CA ASP A 35 -22.81 7.72 9.05
C ASP A 35 -24.14 7.97 8.32
N ARG A 36 -25.07 8.81 8.83
CA ARG A 36 -26.32 9.27 8.15
C ARG A 36 -27.12 8.17 7.40
N GLY A 37 -26.98 6.89 7.78
CA GLY A 37 -27.57 5.78 7.02
C GLY A 37 -26.91 5.50 5.67
N ASN A 38 -25.83 6.22 5.32
CA ASN A 38 -25.00 5.99 4.14
C ASN A 38 -23.98 4.89 4.45
N SER A 39 -24.56 3.73 4.71
CA SER A 39 -23.90 2.50 5.10
C SER A 39 -23.07 1.93 3.94
N ILE A 40 -21.95 2.57 3.60
CA ILE A 40 -20.89 1.85 2.89
C ILE A 40 -20.46 0.69 3.80
N TRP A 41 -20.35 0.94 5.11
CA TRP A 41 -19.88 0.00 6.12
C TRP A 41 -20.80 -1.17 6.48
N ARG A 42 -22.14 -1.11 6.27
CA ARG A 42 -23.01 -2.30 6.50
C ARG A 42 -23.21 -3.15 5.25
N LYS A 43 -22.68 -2.74 4.08
CA LYS A 43 -22.64 -3.58 2.86
C LYS A 43 -21.56 -4.66 2.94
N TRP A 44 -20.60 -4.44 3.82
CA TRP A 44 -19.43 -5.25 4.04
C TRP A 44 -19.63 -6.08 5.30
N ASP A 45 -19.93 -7.37 5.12
CA ASP A 45 -19.90 -8.35 6.19
C ASP A 45 -18.52 -9.06 6.21
N GLY A 46 -18.28 -9.89 7.22
CA GLY A 46 -16.98 -10.52 7.41
C GLY A 46 -16.50 -11.34 6.20
N GLN A 47 -17.40 -12.05 5.50
CA GLN A 47 -16.98 -12.87 4.35
C GLN A 47 -16.67 -12.00 3.12
N ARG A 48 -17.50 -10.99 2.85
CA ARG A 48 -17.26 -10.04 1.74
C ARG A 48 -15.98 -9.23 1.95
N GLU A 49 -15.69 -8.85 3.21
CA GLU A 49 -14.43 -8.18 3.54
C GLU A 49 -13.22 -9.09 3.37
N VAL A 50 -13.31 -10.35 3.80
CA VAL A 50 -12.19 -11.31 3.65
C VAL A 50 -11.81 -11.49 2.18
N LEU A 51 -12.80 -11.61 1.29
CA LEU A 51 -12.53 -11.70 -0.15
C LEU A 51 -11.85 -10.44 -0.67
N LEU A 52 -12.36 -9.25 -0.36
CA LEU A 52 -11.73 -8.00 -0.80
C LEU A 52 -10.31 -7.86 -0.28
N LYS A 53 -10.08 -8.21 0.99
CA LYS A 53 -8.74 -8.20 1.57
C LYS A 53 -7.79 -9.16 0.87
N SER A 54 -8.26 -10.33 0.46
CA SER A 54 -7.45 -11.25 -0.33
C SER A 54 -7.09 -10.70 -1.72
N ALA A 55 -7.91 -9.80 -2.27
CA ALA A 55 -7.64 -9.14 -3.55
C ALA A 55 -6.72 -7.91 -3.40
N LEU A 56 -6.37 -7.48 -2.18
CA LEU A 56 -5.45 -6.36 -1.97
C LEU A 56 -4.05 -6.70 -2.49
N GLY A 57 -3.40 -5.69 -3.08
CA GLY A 57 -2.06 -5.85 -3.64
C GLY A 57 -1.98 -6.63 -4.94
N CYS A 58 -3.11 -7.10 -5.50
CA CYS A 58 -3.17 -7.73 -6.82
C CYS A 58 -4.13 -6.98 -7.76
N TRP A 59 -3.90 -7.11 -9.06
CA TRP A 59 -4.74 -6.47 -10.07
C TRP A 59 -5.88 -7.38 -10.50
N VAL A 60 -7.05 -7.19 -9.89
CA VAL A 60 -8.30 -7.87 -10.25
C VAL A 60 -9.28 -6.85 -10.82
N PRO A 61 -10.01 -7.17 -11.91
CA PRO A 61 -11.07 -6.30 -12.40
C PRO A 61 -12.13 -6.02 -11.33
N ILE A 62 -12.45 -4.74 -11.13
CA ILE A 62 -13.39 -4.29 -10.08
C ILE A 62 -14.80 -4.83 -10.36
N GLU A 63 -15.17 -4.93 -11.63
CA GLU A 63 -16.44 -5.48 -12.10
C GLU A 63 -16.58 -6.94 -11.69
N ALA A 64 -15.51 -7.73 -11.83
CA ALA A 64 -15.50 -9.13 -11.43
C ALA A 64 -15.66 -9.31 -9.91
N LEU A 65 -14.97 -8.47 -9.12
CA LEU A 65 -15.14 -8.43 -7.68
C LEU A 65 -16.58 -8.07 -7.30
N ARG A 66 -17.14 -7.02 -7.93
CA ARG A 66 -18.54 -6.61 -7.70
C ARG A 66 -19.50 -7.76 -7.97
N ASP A 67 -19.36 -8.43 -9.11
CA ASP A 67 -20.28 -9.48 -9.54
C ASP A 67 -20.24 -10.65 -8.56
N PHE A 68 -19.05 -11.12 -8.20
CA PHE A 68 -18.89 -12.17 -7.20
C PHE A 68 -19.44 -11.77 -5.82
N ILE A 69 -19.17 -10.55 -5.35
CA ILE A 69 -19.68 -10.06 -4.05
C ILE A 69 -21.21 -9.99 -4.04
N ASN A 70 -21.83 -9.68 -5.17
CA ASN A 70 -23.28 -9.62 -5.30
C ASN A 70 -23.95 -10.99 -5.35
N GLU A 71 -23.21 -12.06 -5.64
CA GLU A 71 -23.68 -13.44 -5.48
C GLU A 71 -23.67 -13.88 -4.00
N MET A 72 -22.82 -13.27 -3.17
CA MET A 72 -22.78 -13.52 -1.74
C MET A 72 -23.99 -12.90 -1.02
N PRO A 73 -24.47 -13.47 0.10
CA PRO A 73 -25.54 -12.87 0.89
C PRO A 73 -25.22 -11.44 1.33
N GLY A 74 -26.20 -10.54 1.25
CA GLY A 74 -26.09 -9.16 1.72
C GLY A 74 -26.62 -8.11 0.74
N PRO A 75 -26.49 -6.81 1.07
CA PRO A 75 -26.96 -5.73 0.21
C PRO A 75 -26.20 -5.68 -1.11
N GLN A 76 -26.85 -5.23 -2.19
CA GLN A 76 -26.18 -5.04 -3.47
C GLN A 76 -25.09 -3.96 -3.37
N VAL A 77 -23.93 -4.24 -3.96
CA VAL A 77 -22.78 -3.33 -4.06
C VAL A 77 -22.61 -2.86 -5.49
N THR A 78 -22.20 -1.60 -5.62
CA THR A 78 -21.81 -0.98 -6.89
C THR A 78 -20.30 -1.09 -7.10
N THR A 79 -19.82 -0.86 -8.34
CA THR A 79 -18.37 -0.74 -8.61
C THR A 79 -17.72 0.36 -7.78
N THR A 80 -18.43 1.48 -7.56
CA THR A 80 -17.98 2.57 -6.70
C THR A 80 -17.83 2.10 -5.25
N ASP A 81 -18.77 1.32 -4.71
CA ASP A 81 -18.66 0.78 -3.36
C ASP A 81 -17.40 -0.09 -3.21
N VAL A 82 -17.16 -1.00 -4.16
CA VAL A 82 -15.99 -1.89 -4.18
C VAL A 82 -14.69 -1.09 -4.26
N SER A 83 -14.60 -0.16 -5.21
CA SER A 83 -13.40 0.67 -5.41
C SER A 83 -13.07 1.51 -4.18
N GLN A 84 -14.08 2.15 -3.57
CA GLN A 84 -13.87 2.94 -2.35
C GLN A 84 -13.48 2.05 -1.17
N ARG A 85 -14.03 0.83 -1.08
CA ARG A 85 -13.68 -0.08 0.01
C ARG A 85 -12.24 -0.61 -0.11
N LEU A 86 -11.80 -0.96 -1.32
CA LEU A 86 -10.41 -1.35 -1.57
C LEU A 86 -9.45 -0.23 -1.18
N ARG A 87 -9.71 1.01 -1.62
CA ARG A 87 -8.90 2.17 -1.22
C ARG A 87 -8.85 2.38 0.29
N ALA A 88 -9.98 2.24 0.96
CA ALA A 88 -10.03 2.35 2.42
C ALA A 88 -9.14 1.30 3.11
N PHE A 89 -9.09 0.07 2.59
CA PHE A 89 -8.19 -0.95 3.14
C PHE A 89 -6.71 -0.66 2.86
N GLU A 90 -6.38 -0.15 1.67
CA GLU A 90 -5.02 0.29 1.34
C GLU A 90 -4.54 1.39 2.29
N ASP A 91 -5.43 2.33 2.64
CA ASP A 91 -5.14 3.43 3.56
C ASP A 91 -5.05 2.98 5.04
N GLU A 92 -5.82 1.96 5.45
CA GLU A 92 -5.93 1.51 6.85
C GLU A 92 -4.86 0.47 7.26
N GLU A 93 -4.50 -0.46 6.38
CA GLU A 93 -3.84 -1.72 6.78
C GLU A 93 -2.35 -1.83 6.38
N TYR A 94 -1.68 -0.72 6.03
CA TYR A 94 -0.27 -0.72 5.55
C TYR A 94 -0.01 -1.70 4.38
N PHE A 95 -1.05 -2.05 3.62
CA PHE A 95 -0.82 -2.81 2.39
C PHE A 95 -0.08 -1.93 1.39
N SER A 96 0.88 -2.53 0.67
CA SER A 96 1.47 -1.85 -0.47
C SER A 96 0.42 -1.75 -1.56
N TYR A 97 0.27 -0.55 -2.14
CA TYR A 97 -0.46 -0.42 -3.39
C TYR A 97 0.12 -1.38 -4.43
N PRO A 98 -0.73 -2.04 -5.22
CA PRO A 98 -0.26 -2.92 -6.28
C PRO A 98 0.60 -2.12 -7.26
N LYS A 99 1.81 -2.62 -7.56
CA LYS A 99 2.72 -2.00 -8.53
C LYS A 99 2.11 -2.03 -9.92
N GLU A 100 2.08 -0.89 -10.62
CA GLU A 100 1.46 -0.77 -11.95
C GLU A 100 2.17 -1.67 -12.97
N GLU A 101 3.47 -1.91 -12.81
CA GLU A 101 4.26 -2.78 -13.67
C GLU A 101 3.77 -4.24 -13.69
N LEU A 102 3.09 -4.68 -12.62
CA LEU A 102 2.58 -6.05 -12.48
C LEU A 102 1.16 -6.21 -13.03
N ARG A 103 0.50 -5.11 -13.41
CA ARG A 103 -0.87 -5.12 -13.92
C ARG A 103 -1.05 -6.02 -15.16
N PRO A 104 -0.19 -5.95 -16.20
CA PRO A 104 -0.38 -6.77 -17.38
C PRO A 104 -0.30 -8.28 -17.08
N GLY A 105 0.64 -8.69 -16.22
CA GLY A 105 0.81 -10.09 -15.83
C GLY A 105 -0.40 -10.62 -15.06
N CYS A 106 -0.91 -9.83 -14.12
CA CYS A 106 -2.12 -10.16 -13.37
C CYS A 106 -3.35 -10.28 -14.29
N LEU A 107 -3.56 -9.33 -15.20
CA LEU A 107 -4.69 -9.38 -16.13
C LEU A 107 -4.61 -10.60 -17.06
N ALA A 108 -3.42 -10.96 -17.53
CA ALA A 108 -3.24 -12.15 -18.36
C ALA A 108 -3.58 -13.44 -17.62
N ILE A 109 -3.19 -13.57 -16.34
CA ILE A 109 -3.57 -14.72 -15.50
C ILE A 109 -5.09 -14.72 -15.28
N TYR A 110 -5.67 -13.56 -14.94
CA TYR A 110 -7.12 -13.44 -14.74
C TYR A 110 -7.91 -13.89 -15.97
N GLU A 111 -7.57 -13.38 -17.16
CA GLU A 111 -8.26 -13.74 -18.42
C GLU A 111 -8.12 -15.23 -18.75
N LYS A 112 -6.92 -15.79 -18.57
CA LYS A 112 -6.66 -17.21 -18.79
C LYS A 112 -7.51 -18.08 -17.88
N GLU A 113 -7.46 -17.84 -16.57
CA GLU A 113 -8.15 -18.65 -15.58
C GLU A 113 -9.67 -18.50 -15.65
N THR A 114 -10.16 -17.30 -16.00
CA THR A 114 -11.59 -17.08 -16.26
C THR A 114 -12.06 -17.90 -17.47
N ALA A 115 -11.25 -18.00 -18.53
CA ALA A 115 -11.58 -18.83 -19.69
C ALA A 115 -11.58 -20.34 -19.37
N GLU A 116 -10.76 -20.77 -18.40
CA GLU A 116 -10.73 -22.15 -17.89
C GLU A 116 -11.90 -22.45 -16.93
N GLY A 117 -12.65 -21.44 -16.51
CA GLY A 117 -13.77 -21.56 -15.57
C GLY A 117 -13.35 -21.64 -14.11
N THR A 118 -12.16 -21.15 -13.78
CA THR A 118 -11.65 -21.09 -12.40
C THR A 118 -12.43 -20.05 -11.59
N GLU A 119 -12.81 -20.40 -10.37
CA GLU A 119 -13.54 -19.50 -9.46
C GLU A 119 -12.69 -18.31 -8.98
N LEU A 120 -13.32 -17.14 -8.82
CA LEU A 120 -12.62 -15.90 -8.50
C LEU A 120 -11.70 -15.97 -7.26
N PRO A 121 -12.08 -16.60 -6.13
CA PRO A 121 -11.18 -16.74 -4.98
C PRO A 121 -9.90 -17.53 -5.29
N ALA A 122 -9.98 -18.53 -6.17
CA ALA A 122 -8.81 -19.29 -6.61
C ALA A 122 -7.93 -18.47 -7.55
N ILE A 123 -8.53 -17.69 -8.46
CA ILE A 123 -7.80 -16.74 -9.30
C ILE A 123 -7.06 -15.72 -8.44
N ILE A 124 -7.71 -15.14 -7.42
CA ILE A 124 -7.07 -14.20 -6.48
C ILE A 124 -5.84 -14.83 -5.81
N GLY A 125 -5.94 -16.10 -5.39
CA GLY A 125 -4.80 -16.85 -4.85
C GLY A 125 -3.63 -16.91 -5.84
N LEU A 126 -3.89 -17.29 -7.09
CA LEU A 126 -2.86 -17.36 -8.14
C LEU A 126 -2.22 -16.00 -8.44
N LEU A 127 -3.02 -14.92 -8.42
CA LEU A 127 -2.55 -13.56 -8.63
C LEU A 127 -1.61 -13.12 -7.51
N ARG A 128 -1.93 -13.45 -6.26
CA ARG A 128 -1.04 -13.18 -5.13
C ARG A 128 0.30 -13.89 -5.27
N ASP A 129 0.28 -15.18 -5.59
CA ASP A 129 1.50 -15.96 -5.81
C ASP A 129 2.34 -15.41 -6.99
N HIS A 130 1.69 -14.84 -8.01
CA HIS A 130 2.37 -14.17 -9.11
C HIS A 130 3.01 -12.85 -8.65
N VAL A 131 2.25 -11.98 -7.99
CA VAL A 131 2.74 -10.70 -7.49
C VAL A 131 3.91 -10.91 -6.53
N GLU A 132 3.78 -11.80 -5.55
CA GLU A 132 4.84 -12.08 -4.57
C GLU A 132 6.16 -12.49 -5.26
N ARG A 133 6.08 -13.34 -6.30
CA ARG A 133 7.26 -13.74 -7.08
C ARG A 133 7.86 -12.60 -7.89
N GLU A 134 7.04 -11.87 -8.64
CA GLU A 134 7.54 -10.77 -9.49
C GLU A 134 8.14 -9.63 -8.65
N GLU A 135 7.58 -9.36 -7.48
CA GLU A 135 8.15 -8.37 -6.55
C GLU A 135 9.52 -8.79 -6.02
N GLU A 136 9.73 -10.08 -5.77
CA GLU A 136 11.04 -10.61 -5.38
C GLU A 136 12.06 -10.42 -6.51
N TRP A 137 11.68 -10.75 -7.76
CA TRP A 137 12.53 -10.52 -8.93
C TRP A 137 12.90 -9.05 -9.11
N LEU A 138 11.93 -8.15 -9.01
CA LEU A 138 12.15 -6.71 -9.10
C LEU A 138 13.09 -6.21 -8.00
N ARG A 139 12.95 -6.73 -6.78
CA ARG A 139 13.82 -6.37 -5.65
C ARG A 139 15.26 -6.79 -5.94
N LEU A 140 15.48 -8.03 -6.39
CA LEU A 140 16.81 -8.55 -6.72
C LEU A 140 17.45 -7.74 -7.86
N GLU A 141 16.67 -7.43 -8.91
CA GLU A 141 17.16 -6.63 -10.03
C GLU A 141 17.55 -5.22 -9.60
N GLN A 142 16.73 -4.56 -8.77
CA GLN A 142 17.03 -3.23 -8.23
C GLN A 142 18.27 -3.25 -7.34
N GLU A 143 18.44 -4.27 -6.50
CA GLU A 143 19.65 -4.42 -5.68
C GLU A 143 20.90 -4.58 -6.53
N GLU A 144 20.84 -5.38 -7.60
CA GLU A 144 21.97 -5.53 -8.52
C GLU A 144 22.30 -4.23 -9.24
N ARG A 145 21.29 -3.54 -9.77
CA ARG A 145 21.46 -2.24 -10.42
C ARG A 145 22.06 -1.21 -9.46
N TYR A 146 21.59 -1.18 -8.21
CA TYR A 146 22.14 -0.31 -7.18
C TYR A 146 23.60 -0.65 -6.86
N LYS A 147 23.94 -1.94 -6.69
CA LYS A 147 25.32 -2.40 -6.46
C LYS A 147 26.25 -2.01 -7.62
N ARG A 148 25.80 -2.20 -8.87
CA ARG A 148 26.56 -1.81 -10.07
C ARG A 148 26.77 -0.30 -10.16
N SER A 149 25.71 0.49 -10.01
CA SER A 149 25.80 1.96 -10.03
C SER A 149 26.74 2.49 -8.94
N ARG A 150 26.68 1.92 -7.72
CA ARG A 150 27.59 2.28 -6.62
C ARG A 150 29.04 1.95 -6.92
N GLU A 151 29.29 0.83 -7.58
CA GLU A 151 30.61 0.40 -8.01
C GLU A 151 31.15 1.32 -9.13
N GLU A 152 30.34 1.61 -10.14
CA GLU A 152 30.66 2.54 -11.23
C GLU A 152 30.95 3.95 -10.69
N ASP A 153 30.12 4.47 -9.79
CA ASP A 153 30.34 5.76 -9.12
C ASP A 153 31.64 5.78 -8.30
N ARG A 154 32.02 4.63 -7.72
CA ARG A 154 33.28 4.51 -6.99
C ARG A 154 34.46 4.55 -7.97
N ILE A 155 34.41 3.75 -9.02
CA ILE A 155 35.44 3.68 -10.06
C ILE A 155 35.59 5.05 -10.75
N ALA A 156 34.49 5.72 -11.09
CA ALA A 156 34.52 7.03 -11.74
C ALA A 156 35.17 8.10 -10.85
N ARG A 157 34.91 8.07 -9.54
CA ARG A 157 35.57 8.96 -8.58
C ARG A 157 37.07 8.65 -8.43
N GLU A 158 37.41 7.37 -8.38
CA GLU A 158 38.81 6.92 -8.32
C GLU A 158 39.60 7.35 -9.57
N GLN A 159 39.00 7.18 -10.76
CA GLN A 159 39.60 7.63 -12.02
C GLN A 159 39.79 9.14 -12.08
N ARG A 160 38.86 9.94 -11.54
CA ARG A 160 39.03 11.40 -11.43
C ARG A 160 40.22 11.78 -10.54
N LEU A 161 40.38 11.11 -9.40
CA LEU A 161 41.51 11.34 -8.50
C LEU A 161 42.83 11.03 -9.20
N LEU A 162 42.92 9.87 -9.87
CA LEU A 162 44.11 9.41 -10.59
C LEU A 162 44.44 10.30 -11.79
N SER A 163 43.45 10.83 -12.50
CA SER A 163 43.65 11.63 -13.71
C SER A 163 44.14 13.06 -13.45
N GLY A 164 44.17 13.52 -12.19
CA GLY A 164 44.55 14.90 -11.90
C GLY A 164 43.40 15.86 -11.67
N ALA A 165 42.16 15.42 -11.89
CA ALA A 165 40.98 16.27 -11.77
C ALA A 165 40.59 16.50 -10.30
N ASP A 166 39.99 17.66 -10.03
CA ASP A 166 39.43 17.96 -8.70
C ASP A 166 38.28 16.97 -8.38
N CYS A 167 38.31 16.41 -7.18
CA CYS A 167 37.34 15.41 -6.73
C CYS A 167 37.06 15.53 -5.23
N LYS A 168 35.82 15.21 -4.84
CA LYS A 168 35.44 15.08 -3.43
C LYS A 168 36.11 13.84 -2.80
N TRP A 169 36.02 13.74 -1.47
CA TRP A 169 36.54 12.61 -0.70
C TRP A 169 36.20 11.26 -1.35
N THR A 170 37.25 10.51 -1.69
CA THR A 170 37.21 9.24 -2.41
C THR A 170 38.26 8.29 -1.83
N GLN A 171 37.94 7.01 -1.72
CA GLN A 171 38.91 5.97 -1.35
C GLN A 171 39.57 5.39 -2.60
N LEU A 172 40.89 5.29 -2.58
CA LEU A 172 41.68 4.62 -3.62
C LEU A 172 41.73 3.12 -3.31
N GLN A 173 41.41 2.24 -4.26
CA GLN A 173 41.49 0.77 -4.10
C GLN A 173 40.86 0.20 -2.81
N LYS A 174 39.77 0.81 -2.32
CA LYS A 174 39.14 0.46 -1.03
C LYS A 174 40.08 0.60 0.19
N SER A 175 41.12 1.42 0.10
CA SER A 175 41.97 1.72 1.25
C SER A 175 41.15 2.39 2.37
N PRO A 176 41.55 2.22 3.64
CA PRO A 176 40.90 2.92 4.75
C PRO A 176 41.10 4.44 4.70
N HIS A 177 42.08 4.92 3.92
CA HIS A 177 42.38 6.33 3.74
C HIS A 177 41.49 6.97 2.67
N TRP A 178 41.04 8.18 2.99
CA TRP A 178 40.25 9.02 2.11
C TRP A 178 41.14 10.10 1.51
N TYR A 179 40.99 10.33 0.21
CA TYR A 179 41.72 11.34 -0.53
C TYR A 179 40.74 12.30 -1.17
N CYS A 180 41.09 13.58 -1.27
CA CYS A 180 40.38 14.52 -2.11
C CYS A 180 41.37 15.35 -2.92
N ARG A 181 40.88 15.94 -4.02
CA ARG A 181 41.69 16.83 -4.83
C ARG A 181 40.97 18.15 -5.03
N ALA A 182 41.62 19.23 -4.65
CA ALA A 182 41.09 20.58 -4.77
C ALA A 182 42.20 21.53 -5.23
N ASN A 183 41.92 22.34 -6.24
CA ASN A 183 42.89 23.27 -6.83
C ASN A 183 44.18 22.56 -7.27
N GLY A 184 44.06 21.33 -7.81
CA GLY A 184 45.19 20.54 -8.31
C GLY A 184 46.07 19.85 -7.25
N ARG A 185 45.81 20.07 -5.95
CA ARG A 185 46.53 19.42 -4.83
C ARG A 185 45.72 18.28 -4.23
N THR A 186 46.38 17.19 -3.88
CA THR A 186 45.78 16.02 -3.20
C THR A 186 45.92 16.16 -1.70
N TYR A 187 44.83 15.89 -0.97
CA TYR A 187 44.73 15.93 0.50
C TYR A 187 44.20 14.61 1.04
#